data_AF-A0A150RJ50-F1
#
_entry.id   AF-A0A150RJ50-F1
#
_cell.length_a   1.000
_cell.length_b   1.000
_cell.length_c   1.000
_cell.angle_alpha   90.00
_cell.angle_beta   90.00
_cell.angle_gamma   90.00
#
_symmetry.space_group_name_H-M   'P 1'
#
loop_
_entity.id
_entity.type
_entity.pdbx_description
1 polymer ?
#
loop_
_entity_poly.entity_id
_entity_poly.type
_entity_poly.pdbx_seq_one_letter_code
_entity_poly.pdbx_strand_id
1 'polypeptide(L)'
;MNSWFLQVGKRLGPAGRRLWVLGILGVVLAVTLGLALRAARESPTERAATYTELLQIAQAGQATAVEVSGDRFFVRQAGGVAVTAVVDEPTLRQELVSRFAGAGASVDFASREEPSRAASTALPVVVLAAVGFALFTVSRRRSPKVFSEAKAGVARAPVRFADVAGMHEVKQELAETVEFLKSPERFARLGGRPPRGVLLTGEPGTGKTLLARAVACEAGVRFLSASGSSFQEMFVGVGASRVRALFAEARKAAPCIVFIDEIDAVGRARAKGQGDSASAEHDQTLNQLLVEMDGFDHATGIVVIASTNRVDMLDPALLRPGRFDRKVTVPLPDVRGREEILNVHAGPIPLQGEVDLGYIARSTPGFSGADLANLLNEAAILAAREGADAVDPTHIDRARDRVLMGLERKGVLVDEDERYATAVHEAGHVAVGLLAPSCDPVHKVSILPRGRALGVTQALPEKDRLMYRKEYLEDQICMLMGGRAAEMVILGTMTAGASDDIQRASTIAWKMVAELGMSHLGPICVGDGHPARSPALLDRVDETARALTDAQLARAVEIVKSRRGEIDALVTALLAKETLGMDEIQACFPADRRPRAAAHADA
;
A
#
# COMPACT_ATOMS: atom_id res chain seq x y z
N MET A 1 31.24 3.33 -54.14
CA MET A 1 30.76 3.78 -52.81
C MET A 1 30.92 2.76 -51.68
N ASN A 2 31.27 1.48 -51.91
CA ASN A 2 31.24 0.46 -50.85
C ASN A 2 32.49 0.38 -49.93
N SER A 3 33.66 0.92 -50.29
CA SER A 3 34.87 0.81 -49.45
C SER A 3 35.00 1.90 -48.38
N TRP A 4 34.45 3.09 -48.62
CA TRP A 4 34.57 4.23 -47.72
C TRP A 4 33.72 4.05 -46.44
N PHE A 5 32.48 3.54 -46.57
CA PHE A 5 31.58 3.30 -45.44
C PHE A 5 32.10 2.27 -44.44
N LEU A 6 32.75 1.20 -44.93
CA LEU A 6 33.36 0.18 -44.06
C LEU A 6 34.60 0.69 -43.32
N GLN A 7 35.30 1.70 -43.87
CA GLN A 7 36.47 2.30 -43.23
C GLN A 7 36.10 3.29 -42.11
N VAL A 8 34.99 4.04 -42.24
CA VAL A 8 34.54 4.97 -41.19
C VAL A 8 34.08 4.24 -39.94
N GLY A 9 33.34 3.14 -40.08
CA GLY A 9 32.91 2.32 -38.94
C GLY A 9 34.07 1.68 -38.16
N LYS A 10 35.21 1.42 -38.82
CA LYS A 10 36.38 0.83 -38.14
C LYS A 10 37.13 1.80 -37.23
N ARG A 11 37.05 3.12 -37.48
CA ARG A 11 37.73 4.17 -36.68
C ARG A 11 37.00 4.60 -35.41
N LEU A 12 35.77 4.13 -35.19
CA LEU A 12 34.95 4.49 -34.04
C LEU A 12 35.06 3.45 -32.92
N GLY A 13 35.20 3.91 -31.68
CA GLY A 13 35.15 3.06 -30.48
C GLY A 13 33.80 2.33 -30.34
N PRO A 14 33.67 1.37 -29.40
CA PRO A 14 32.49 0.51 -29.29
C PRO A 14 31.17 1.27 -29.06
N ALA A 15 31.21 2.43 -28.39
CA ALA A 15 30.05 3.32 -28.26
C ALA A 15 29.74 4.09 -29.56
N GLY A 16 30.77 4.56 -30.26
CA GLY A 16 30.63 5.26 -31.55
C GLY A 16 30.09 4.37 -32.65
N ARG A 17 30.48 3.09 -32.71
CA ARG A 17 29.88 2.11 -33.64
C ARG A 17 28.39 1.89 -33.40
N ARG A 18 27.93 1.92 -32.14
CA ARG A 18 26.50 1.76 -31.81
C ARG A 18 25.68 2.94 -32.30
N LEU A 19 26.15 4.16 -32.07
CA LEU A 19 25.51 5.38 -32.59
C LEU A 19 25.50 5.43 -34.11
N TRP A 20 26.58 4.98 -34.76
CA TRP A 20 26.65 4.90 -36.22
C TRP A 20 25.67 3.89 -36.82
N VAL A 21 25.54 2.70 -36.23
CA VAL A 21 24.58 1.68 -36.70
C VAL A 21 23.13 2.15 -36.48
N LEU A 22 22.83 2.77 -35.33
CA LEU A 22 21.51 3.35 -35.06
C LEU A 22 21.17 4.50 -36.04
N GLY A 23 22.15 5.33 -36.39
CA GLY A 23 21.98 6.39 -37.38
C GLY A 23 21.64 5.85 -38.77
N ILE A 24 22.36 4.81 -39.24
CA ILE A 24 22.07 4.16 -40.52
C ILE A 24 20.67 3.54 -40.52
N LEU A 25 20.29 2.87 -39.42
CA LEU A 25 18.97 2.24 -39.30
C LEU A 25 17.84 3.29 -39.36
N GLY A 26 18.03 4.46 -38.73
CA GLY A 26 17.09 5.56 -38.78
C GLY A 26 16.91 6.15 -40.19
N VAL A 27 18.00 6.30 -40.95
CA VAL A 27 17.95 6.79 -42.33
C VAL A 27 17.24 5.79 -43.25
N VAL A 28 17.52 4.49 -43.11
CA VAL A 28 16.83 3.44 -43.89
C VAL A 28 15.33 3.47 -43.59
N LEU A 29 14.94 3.57 -42.32
CA LEU A 29 13.53 3.64 -41.92
C LEU A 29 12.84 4.87 -42.54
N ALA A 30 13.47 6.05 -42.49
CA ALA A 30 12.91 7.27 -43.06
C ALA A 30 12.73 7.19 -44.58
N VAL A 31 13.69 6.61 -45.31
CA VAL A 31 13.60 6.42 -46.77
C VAL A 31 12.51 5.41 -47.13
N THR A 32 12.41 4.30 -46.40
CA THR A 32 11.36 3.30 -46.64
C THR A 32 9.96 3.85 -46.35
N LEU A 33 9.81 4.64 -45.29
CA LEU A 33 8.55 5.30 -44.95
C LEU A 33 8.16 6.36 -45.99
N GLY A 34 9.13 7.14 -46.47
CA GLY A 34 8.92 8.12 -47.54
C GLY A 34 8.48 7.48 -48.87
N LEU A 35 9.08 6.35 -49.24
CA LEU A 35 8.69 5.59 -50.44
C LEU A 35 7.29 4.98 -50.28
N ALA A 36 6.96 4.43 -49.11
CA ALA A 36 5.63 3.89 -48.82
C ALA A 36 4.54 4.97 -48.86
N LEU A 37 4.80 6.14 -48.28
CA LEU A 37 3.87 7.28 -48.30
C LEU A 37 3.67 7.86 -49.71
N ARG A 38 4.69 7.78 -50.57
CA ARG A 38 4.59 8.20 -51.97
C ARG A 38 3.76 7.22 -52.79
N ALA A 39 3.98 5.92 -52.61
CA ALA A 39 3.16 4.87 -53.24
C ALA A 39 1.69 4.96 -52.82
N ALA A 40 1.40 5.36 -51.58
CA ALA A 40 0.04 5.58 -51.09
C ALA A 40 -0.65 6.84 -51.67
N ARG A 41 0.10 7.79 -52.26
CA ARG A 41 -0.44 9.04 -52.84
C ARG A 41 -0.78 8.95 -54.32
N GLU A 42 -0.31 7.93 -55.04
CA GLU A 42 -0.48 7.82 -56.50
C GLU A 42 -1.70 7.00 -56.95
N SER A 43 -2.56 6.54 -56.03
CA SER A 43 -3.82 5.88 -56.41
C SER A 43 -4.89 6.93 -56.77
N PRO A 44 -5.41 6.98 -58.01
CA PRO A 44 -6.52 7.85 -58.36
C PRO A 44 -7.73 7.52 -57.47
N THR A 45 -8.46 8.55 -57.03
CA THR A 45 -9.67 8.40 -56.20
C THR A 45 -10.77 7.70 -56.98
N GLU A 46 -10.79 6.37 -56.94
CA GLU A 46 -11.86 5.53 -57.46
C GLU A 46 -13.05 5.60 -56.49
N ARG A 47 -14.20 6.05 -56.98
CA ARG A 47 -15.43 6.07 -56.18
C ARG A 47 -16.12 4.72 -56.32
N ALA A 48 -16.36 4.04 -55.20
CA ALA A 48 -17.17 2.83 -55.18
C ALA A 48 -18.64 3.17 -55.54
N ALA A 49 -19.22 2.46 -56.48
CA ALA A 49 -20.64 2.53 -56.80
C ALA A 49 -21.36 1.21 -56.50
N THR A 50 -22.67 1.34 -56.32
CA THR A 50 -23.59 0.22 -56.18
C THR A 50 -23.97 -0.39 -57.54
N TYR A 51 -24.46 -1.62 -57.53
CA TYR A 51 -24.98 -2.28 -58.74
C TYR A 51 -26.10 -1.47 -59.42
N THR A 52 -26.98 -0.86 -58.63
CA THR A 52 -28.07 -0.01 -59.14
C THR A 52 -27.54 1.24 -59.83
N GLU A 53 -26.49 1.87 -59.30
CA GLU A 53 -25.83 3.01 -59.96
C GLU A 53 -25.19 2.58 -61.29
N LEU A 54 -24.54 1.41 -61.34
CA LEU A 54 -24.01 0.90 -62.62
C LEU A 54 -25.11 0.66 -63.65
N LEU A 55 -26.25 0.10 -63.23
CA LEU A 55 -27.41 -0.07 -64.11
C LEU A 55 -27.93 1.26 -64.65
N GLN A 56 -27.99 2.30 -63.80
CA GLN A 56 -28.41 3.63 -64.23
C GLN A 56 -27.42 4.24 -65.22
N ILE A 57 -26.11 4.08 -64.99
CA ILE A 57 -25.06 4.57 -65.89
C ILE A 57 -25.13 3.87 -67.25
N ALA A 58 -25.39 2.56 -67.25
CA ALA A 58 -25.60 1.78 -68.48
C ALA A 58 -26.85 2.23 -69.23
N GLN A 59 -27.99 2.40 -68.53
CA GLN A 59 -29.26 2.83 -69.13
C GLN A 59 -29.21 4.26 -69.67
N ALA A 60 -28.49 5.16 -69.00
CA ALA A 60 -28.36 6.55 -69.40
C ALA A 60 -27.33 6.76 -70.54
N GLY A 61 -26.59 5.73 -70.96
CA GLY A 61 -25.56 5.84 -72.00
C GLY A 61 -24.38 6.73 -71.59
N GLN A 62 -24.10 6.86 -70.30
CA GLN A 62 -23.10 7.81 -69.78
C GLN A 62 -21.68 7.22 -69.70
N ALA A 63 -21.54 5.90 -69.93
CA ALA A 63 -20.26 5.21 -69.93
C ALA A 63 -19.56 5.36 -71.29
N THR A 64 -18.31 5.82 -71.27
CA THR A 64 -17.44 5.89 -72.46
C THR A 64 -16.60 4.62 -72.63
N ALA A 65 -16.12 4.06 -71.52
CA ALA A 65 -15.38 2.81 -71.50
C ALA A 65 -15.70 2.00 -70.25
N VAL A 66 -15.85 0.69 -70.40
CA VAL A 66 -16.06 -0.26 -69.31
C VAL A 66 -14.98 -1.33 -69.38
N GLU A 67 -14.21 -1.46 -68.31
CA GLU A 67 -13.18 -2.49 -68.17
C GLU A 67 -13.65 -3.51 -67.11
N VAL A 68 -13.69 -4.78 -67.48
CA VAL A 68 -14.12 -5.87 -66.59
C VAL A 68 -12.91 -6.70 -66.22
N SER A 69 -12.60 -6.74 -64.92
CA SER A 69 -11.51 -7.53 -64.35
C SER A 69 -12.07 -8.47 -63.28
N GLY A 70 -12.31 -9.72 -63.66
CA GLY A 70 -12.91 -10.73 -62.78
C GLY A 70 -14.36 -10.38 -62.39
N ASP A 71 -14.56 -10.07 -61.12
CA ASP A 71 -15.82 -9.62 -60.50
C ASP A 71 -15.99 -8.09 -60.52
N ARG A 72 -14.94 -7.33 -60.89
CA ARG A 72 -14.94 -5.87 -60.83
C ARG A 72 -15.23 -5.22 -62.18
N PHE A 73 -16.06 -4.19 -62.12
CA PHE A 73 -16.29 -3.25 -63.20
C PHE A 73 -15.59 -1.94 -62.90
N PHE A 74 -14.84 -1.44 -63.87
CA PHE A 74 -14.28 -0.09 -63.90
C PHE A 74 -14.98 0.66 -65.02
N VAL A 75 -15.86 1.60 -64.66
CA VAL A 75 -16.64 2.38 -65.63
C VAL A 75 -16.12 3.81 -65.65
N ARG A 76 -15.69 4.26 -66.83
CA ARG A 76 -15.34 5.65 -67.09
C ARG A 76 -16.53 6.36 -67.74
N GLN A 77 -16.89 7.52 -67.19
CA GLN A 77 -17.96 8.36 -67.71
C GLN A 77 -17.42 9.54 -68.52
N ALA A 78 -18.26 10.12 -69.38
CA ALA A 78 -18.00 11.39 -70.04
C ALA A 78 -17.89 12.51 -68.97
N GLY A 79 -16.68 12.88 -68.57
CA GLY A 79 -16.41 13.79 -67.45
C GLY A 79 -15.19 13.42 -66.60
N GLY A 80 -14.55 12.28 -66.87
CA GLY A 80 -13.31 11.86 -66.20
C GLY A 80 -13.50 11.19 -64.84
N VAL A 81 -14.75 10.98 -64.41
CA VAL A 81 -15.09 10.23 -63.21
C VAL A 81 -14.96 8.73 -63.50
N ALA A 82 -14.12 8.04 -62.72
CA ALA A 82 -13.97 6.59 -62.75
C ALA A 82 -14.69 6.00 -61.55
N VAL A 83 -15.58 5.06 -61.84
CA VAL A 83 -16.43 4.39 -60.85
C VAL A 83 -16.08 2.92 -60.82
N THR A 84 -16.00 2.34 -59.61
CA THR A 84 -15.71 0.91 -59.44
C THR A 84 -16.81 0.21 -58.67
N ALA A 85 -17.22 -0.98 -59.15
CA ALA A 85 -18.14 -1.83 -58.41
C ALA A 85 -17.74 -3.30 -58.54
N VAL A 86 -18.09 -4.08 -57.53
CA VAL A 86 -17.91 -5.54 -57.50
C VAL A 86 -19.27 -6.19 -57.73
N VAL A 87 -19.34 -7.10 -58.70
CA VAL A 87 -20.52 -7.91 -59.03
C VAL A 87 -20.08 -9.37 -59.11
N ASP A 88 -20.19 -10.06 -57.97
CA ASP A 88 -19.75 -11.45 -57.81
C ASP A 88 -20.62 -12.41 -58.64
N GLU A 89 -21.91 -12.10 -58.80
CA GLU A 89 -22.86 -13.02 -59.42
C GLU A 89 -22.73 -13.05 -60.97
N PRO A 90 -22.46 -14.22 -61.59
CA PRO A 90 -22.11 -14.31 -63.01
C PRO A 90 -23.24 -13.87 -63.96
N THR A 91 -24.50 -14.14 -63.61
CA THR A 91 -25.68 -13.79 -64.39
C THR A 91 -25.87 -12.28 -64.46
N LEU A 92 -25.79 -11.59 -63.31
CA LEU A 92 -25.87 -10.13 -63.22
C LEU A 92 -24.70 -9.44 -63.93
N ARG A 93 -23.52 -10.07 -63.95
CA ARG A 93 -22.34 -9.58 -64.69
C ARG A 93 -22.56 -9.61 -66.19
N GLN A 94 -23.05 -10.74 -66.73
CA GLN A 94 -23.38 -10.85 -68.16
C GLN A 94 -24.48 -9.87 -68.56
N GLU A 95 -25.47 -9.66 -67.70
CA GLU A 95 -26.52 -8.67 -67.92
C GLU A 95 -25.94 -7.25 -68.02
N LEU A 96 -25.08 -6.85 -67.09
CA LEU A 96 -24.43 -5.52 -67.14
C LEU A 96 -23.55 -5.33 -68.36
N VAL A 97 -22.72 -6.32 -68.69
CA VAL A 97 -21.85 -6.29 -69.88
C VAL A 97 -22.69 -6.09 -71.14
N SER A 98 -23.79 -6.84 -71.29
CA SER A 98 -24.67 -6.72 -72.45
C SER A 98 -25.36 -5.35 -72.53
N ARG A 99 -25.75 -4.76 -71.39
CA ARG A 99 -26.34 -3.42 -71.33
C ARG A 99 -25.34 -2.31 -71.65
N PHE A 100 -24.11 -2.39 -71.14
CA PHE A 100 -23.07 -1.42 -71.48
C PHE A 100 -22.66 -1.49 -72.96
N ALA A 101 -22.56 -2.71 -73.52
CA ALA A 101 -22.31 -2.90 -74.93
C ALA A 101 -23.48 -2.39 -75.80
N GLY A 102 -24.73 -2.65 -75.39
CA GLY A 102 -25.93 -2.18 -76.08
C GLY A 102 -26.12 -0.66 -76.04
N ALA A 103 -25.57 0.01 -75.03
CA ALA A 103 -25.57 1.47 -74.90
C ALA A 103 -24.41 2.17 -75.64
N GLY A 104 -23.53 1.41 -76.31
CA GLY A 104 -22.44 1.94 -77.14
C GLY A 104 -21.10 2.18 -76.42
N ALA A 105 -20.92 1.69 -75.19
CA ALA A 105 -19.63 1.79 -74.49
C ALA A 105 -18.64 0.71 -74.98
N SER A 106 -17.34 1.03 -75.08
CA SER A 106 -16.33 0.01 -75.36
C SER A 106 -16.09 -0.86 -74.11
N VAL A 107 -16.43 -2.14 -74.20
CA VAL A 107 -16.21 -3.12 -73.12
C VAL A 107 -14.93 -3.90 -73.39
N ASP A 108 -13.95 -3.79 -72.50
CA ASP A 108 -12.68 -4.53 -72.57
C ASP A 108 -12.51 -5.46 -71.35
N PHE A 109 -11.95 -6.64 -71.57
CA PHE A 109 -11.68 -7.61 -70.52
C PHE A 109 -10.19 -7.60 -70.20
N ALA A 110 -9.81 -6.87 -69.17
CA ALA A 110 -8.42 -6.75 -68.78
C ALA A 110 -8.06 -7.75 -67.67
N SER A 111 -7.10 -8.61 -67.98
CA SER A 111 -6.28 -9.30 -66.99
C SER A 111 -5.23 -8.33 -66.46
N ARG A 112 -5.57 -7.50 -65.47
CA ARG A 112 -4.58 -6.63 -64.84
C ARG A 112 -3.67 -7.52 -63.99
N GLU A 113 -2.46 -7.79 -64.45
CA GLU A 113 -1.40 -8.35 -63.61
C GLU A 113 -1.14 -7.37 -62.47
N GLU A 114 -1.68 -7.65 -61.27
CA GLU A 114 -1.31 -6.92 -60.06
C GLU A 114 0.21 -7.10 -59.86
N PRO A 115 1.04 -6.04 -59.92
CA PRO A 115 2.46 -6.17 -59.64
C PRO A 115 2.59 -6.77 -58.24
N SER A 116 3.27 -7.92 -58.14
CA SER A 116 3.24 -8.80 -56.97
C SER A 116 3.33 -8.00 -55.65
N ARG A 117 2.20 -7.92 -54.92
CA ARG A 117 2.11 -7.27 -53.61
C ARG A 117 3.13 -7.82 -52.60
N ALA A 118 3.73 -8.97 -52.90
CA ALA A 118 4.83 -9.57 -52.14
C ALA A 118 6.06 -8.64 -52.04
N ALA A 119 6.41 -7.88 -53.08
CA ALA A 119 7.63 -7.06 -53.06
C ALA A 119 7.47 -5.76 -52.23
N SER A 120 6.29 -5.15 -52.23
CA SER A 120 6.03 -3.90 -51.50
C SER A 120 5.65 -4.11 -50.01
N THR A 121 5.13 -5.29 -49.65
CA THR A 121 4.80 -5.63 -48.26
C THR A 121 5.90 -6.38 -47.50
N ALA A 122 6.82 -7.06 -48.21
CA ALA A 122 7.91 -7.78 -47.53
C ALA A 122 8.98 -6.85 -46.95
N LEU A 123 9.27 -5.72 -47.60
CA LEU A 123 10.36 -4.83 -47.17
C LEU A 123 10.15 -4.25 -45.75
N PRO A 124 8.96 -3.71 -45.40
CA PRO A 124 8.69 -3.22 -44.05
C PRO A 124 8.73 -4.34 -43.00
N VAL A 125 8.20 -5.52 -43.33
CA VAL A 125 8.13 -6.67 -42.42
C VAL A 125 9.53 -7.22 -42.13
N VAL A 126 10.39 -7.34 -43.14
CA VAL A 126 11.78 -7.80 -42.97
C VAL A 126 12.61 -6.78 -42.18
N VAL A 127 12.41 -5.48 -42.41
CA VAL A 127 13.07 -4.42 -41.63
C VAL A 127 12.62 -4.45 -40.17
N LEU A 128 11.31 -4.56 -39.90
CA LEU A 128 10.77 -4.69 -38.54
C LEU A 128 11.29 -5.94 -37.83
N ALA A 129 11.34 -7.08 -38.53
CA ALA A 129 11.89 -8.33 -37.99
C ALA A 129 13.39 -8.20 -37.66
N ALA A 130 14.17 -7.53 -38.52
CA ALA A 130 15.60 -7.30 -38.30
C ALA A 130 15.86 -6.35 -37.12
N VAL A 131 15.07 -5.26 -36.99
CA VAL A 131 15.13 -4.33 -35.85
C VAL A 131 14.72 -5.04 -34.55
N GLY A 132 13.63 -5.83 -34.59
CA GLY A 132 13.17 -6.63 -33.46
C GLY A 132 14.21 -7.64 -33.00
N PHE A 133 14.89 -8.32 -33.93
CA PHE A 133 15.97 -9.26 -33.63
C PHE A 133 17.21 -8.56 -33.05
N ALA A 134 17.57 -7.38 -33.55
CA ALA A 134 18.65 -6.56 -33.00
C ALA A 134 18.33 -6.08 -31.56
N LEU A 135 17.09 -5.63 -31.30
CA LEU A 135 16.66 -5.26 -29.95
C LEU A 135 16.59 -6.46 -29.00
N PHE A 136 16.12 -7.61 -29.47
CA PHE A 136 16.08 -8.85 -28.72
C PHE A 136 17.47 -9.33 -28.29
N THR A 137 18.46 -9.25 -29.20
CA THR A 137 19.86 -9.62 -28.89
C THR A 137 20.55 -8.63 -27.94
N VAL A 138 20.18 -7.35 -27.98
CA VAL A 138 20.67 -6.34 -27.01
C VAL A 138 20.02 -6.53 -25.64
N SER A 139 18.73 -6.88 -25.57
CA SER A 139 18.00 -7.09 -24.31
C SER A 139 18.52 -8.31 -23.53
N ARG A 140 18.88 -9.41 -24.23
CA ARG A 140 19.48 -10.60 -23.59
C ARG A 140 20.86 -10.37 -22.94
N ARG A 141 21.57 -9.28 -23.25
CA ARG A 141 22.88 -8.96 -22.61
C ARG A 141 22.77 -8.08 -21.37
N ARG A 142 21.57 -7.66 -20.98
CA ARG A 142 21.30 -7.00 -19.69
C ARG A 142 20.51 -7.96 -18.81
N SER A 143 21.18 -8.69 -17.92
CA SER A 143 20.54 -9.04 -16.66
C SER A 143 20.36 -7.72 -15.90
N PRO A 144 19.13 -7.23 -15.65
CA PRO A 144 18.96 -6.08 -14.77
C PRO A 144 19.48 -6.49 -13.39
N LYS A 145 20.45 -5.74 -12.84
CA LYS A 145 20.77 -5.83 -11.42
C LYS A 145 19.58 -5.27 -10.65
N VAL A 146 18.63 -6.15 -10.30
CA VAL A 146 17.44 -5.84 -9.50
C VAL A 146 17.78 -5.83 -8.00
N PHE A 147 18.95 -6.36 -7.62
CA PHE A 147 19.36 -6.48 -6.23
C PHE A 147 20.24 -5.31 -5.82
N SER A 148 19.81 -4.64 -4.75
CA SER A 148 20.69 -3.83 -3.93
C SER A 148 21.64 -4.79 -3.21
N GLU A 149 22.78 -5.12 -3.83
CA GLU A 149 23.96 -5.46 -3.04
C GLU A 149 24.20 -4.26 -2.13
N ALA A 150 23.85 -4.39 -0.85
CA ALA A 150 24.53 -3.60 0.16
C ALA A 150 25.98 -4.09 0.11
N LYS A 151 26.76 -3.52 -0.81
CA LYS A 151 28.21 -3.64 -0.78
C LYS A 151 28.61 -3.28 0.64
N ALA A 152 29.21 -4.23 1.34
CA ALA A 152 29.99 -3.92 2.53
C ALA A 152 30.97 -2.82 2.12
N GLY A 153 30.69 -1.58 2.56
CA GLY A 153 31.32 -0.34 2.10
C GLY A 153 30.50 0.41 1.05
N VAL A 154 29.52 1.22 1.48
CA VAL A 154 29.65 2.67 1.79
C VAL A 154 28.38 3.14 2.54
N ALA A 155 28.57 3.67 3.76
CA ALA A 155 27.73 4.65 4.48
C ALA A 155 26.31 4.31 5.01
N ARG A 156 26.11 3.16 5.66
CA ARG A 156 25.29 3.08 6.88
C ARG A 156 26.09 2.32 7.94
N ALA A 157 26.16 2.86 9.16
CA ALA A 157 26.85 2.19 10.26
C ALA A 157 26.32 0.75 10.43
N PRO A 158 27.17 -0.23 10.76
CA PRO A 158 26.72 -1.59 11.04
C PRO A 158 25.76 -1.56 12.23
N VAL A 159 24.48 -1.82 11.98
CA VAL A 159 23.43 -1.88 13.01
C VAL A 159 23.64 -3.15 13.83
N ARG A 160 23.79 -3.03 15.14
CA ARG A 160 23.92 -4.16 16.08
C ARG A 160 22.66 -4.32 16.91
N PHE A 161 22.56 -5.40 17.69
CA PHE A 161 21.46 -5.57 18.66
C PHE A 161 21.40 -4.47 19.73
N ALA A 162 22.52 -3.79 19.99
CA ALA A 162 22.56 -2.62 20.87
C ALA A 162 21.83 -1.40 20.29
N ASP A 163 21.75 -1.28 18.96
CA ASP A 163 21.08 -0.15 18.27
C ASP A 163 19.57 -0.37 18.10
N VAL A 164 19.08 -1.57 18.41
CA VAL A 164 17.65 -1.88 18.44
C VAL A 164 17.20 -1.73 19.88
N ALA A 165 16.40 -0.73 20.23
CA ALA A 165 15.87 -0.57 21.59
C ALA A 165 14.72 -1.58 21.88
N GLY A 166 14.57 -2.00 23.14
CA GLY A 166 13.51 -2.92 23.57
C GLY A 166 13.64 -4.36 23.04
N MET A 167 12.50 -5.07 22.99
CA MET A 167 12.30 -6.37 22.35
C MET A 167 13.27 -7.47 22.81
N HIS A 168 13.50 -7.59 24.11
CA HIS A 168 14.54 -8.48 24.65
C HIS A 168 14.28 -9.95 24.32
N GLU A 169 13.02 -10.37 24.40
CA GLU A 169 12.57 -11.73 24.09
C GLU A 169 12.81 -12.06 22.61
N VAL A 170 12.48 -11.12 21.72
CA VAL A 170 12.67 -11.27 20.27
C VAL A 170 14.16 -11.36 19.93
N LYS A 171 15.00 -10.52 20.56
CA LYS A 171 16.46 -10.58 20.38
C LYS A 171 17.02 -11.90 20.89
N GLN A 172 16.55 -12.41 22.03
CA GLN A 172 16.97 -13.70 22.56
C GLN A 172 16.62 -14.84 21.61
N GLU A 173 15.41 -14.82 21.04
CA GLU A 173 14.97 -15.83 20.07
C GLU A 173 15.84 -15.81 18.80
N LEU A 174 16.22 -14.63 18.33
CA LEU A 174 17.09 -14.47 17.17
C LEU A 174 18.58 -14.69 17.48
N ALA A 175 18.99 -14.58 18.74
CA ALA A 175 20.37 -14.84 19.16
C ALA A 175 20.79 -16.30 18.88
N GLU A 176 19.85 -17.24 18.95
CA GLU A 176 20.10 -18.63 18.52
C GLU A 176 20.51 -18.68 17.05
N THR A 177 19.76 -17.99 16.17
CA THR A 177 20.08 -17.92 14.72
C THR A 177 21.46 -17.31 14.49
N VAL A 178 21.83 -16.28 15.27
CA VAL A 178 23.17 -15.68 15.25
C VAL A 178 24.23 -16.69 15.66
N GLU A 179 24.02 -17.45 16.74
CA GLU A 179 24.97 -18.43 17.25
C GLU A 179 25.18 -19.59 16.27
N PHE A 180 24.11 -20.04 15.61
CA PHE A 180 24.17 -21.04 14.53
C PHE A 180 25.06 -20.57 13.37
N LEU A 181 24.92 -19.31 12.95
CA LEU A 181 25.73 -18.73 11.87
C LEU A 181 27.19 -18.50 12.29
N LYS A 182 27.45 -18.16 13.56
CA LYS A 182 28.80 -17.99 14.10
C LYS A 182 29.54 -19.30 14.34
N SER A 183 28.83 -20.35 14.75
CA SER A 183 29.45 -21.61 15.22
C SER A 183 28.65 -22.85 14.78
N PRO A 184 28.51 -23.09 13.46
CA PRO A 184 27.69 -24.18 12.93
C PRO A 184 28.17 -25.57 13.39
N GLU A 185 29.48 -25.77 13.57
CA GLU A 185 30.08 -27.04 14.01
C GLU A 185 29.59 -27.48 15.40
N ARG A 186 29.37 -26.53 16.32
CA ARG A 186 28.93 -26.82 17.69
C ARG A 186 27.56 -27.48 17.69
N PHE A 187 26.65 -27.03 16.83
CA PHE A 187 25.31 -27.60 16.71
C PHE A 187 25.31 -28.87 15.87
N ALA A 188 26.10 -28.92 14.79
CA ALA A 188 26.21 -30.10 13.94
C ALA A 188 26.70 -31.35 14.71
N ARG A 189 27.61 -31.18 15.69
CA ARG A 189 28.09 -32.26 16.57
C ARG A 189 26.98 -33.00 17.32
N LEU A 190 25.90 -32.32 17.64
CA LEU A 190 24.75 -32.88 18.36
C LEU A 190 23.56 -33.18 17.43
N GLY A 191 23.76 -33.08 16.11
CA GLY A 191 22.71 -33.27 15.12
C GLY A 191 21.75 -32.08 14.97
N GLY A 192 22.04 -30.95 15.63
CA GLY A 192 21.26 -29.72 15.49
C GLY A 192 21.38 -29.13 14.09
N ARG A 193 20.25 -28.73 13.51
CA ARG A 193 20.18 -28.12 12.18
C ARG A 193 19.75 -26.65 12.33
N PRO A 194 20.35 -25.72 11.57
CA PRO A 194 19.89 -24.34 11.57
C PRO A 194 18.47 -24.25 10.99
N PRO A 195 17.63 -23.31 11.47
CA PRO A 195 16.35 -23.03 10.84
C PRO A 195 16.60 -22.56 9.41
N ARG A 196 15.79 -23.05 8.46
CA ARG A 196 15.91 -22.65 7.05
C ARG A 196 15.32 -21.26 6.84
N GLY A 197 14.25 -20.97 7.57
CA GLY A 197 13.48 -19.76 7.40
C GLY A 197 12.96 -19.23 8.73
N VAL A 198 13.23 -17.95 8.99
CA VAL A 198 12.64 -17.21 10.10
C VAL A 198 11.63 -16.22 9.55
N LEU A 199 10.38 -16.32 9.98
CA LEU A 199 9.33 -15.37 9.62
C LEU A 199 9.10 -14.38 10.77
N LEU A 200 9.42 -13.11 10.54
CA LEU A 200 9.14 -11.99 11.42
C LEU A 200 7.72 -11.47 11.15
N THR A 201 6.81 -11.60 12.11
CA THR A 201 5.43 -11.13 11.99
C THR A 201 5.12 -10.03 12.98
N GLY A 202 4.40 -8.99 12.59
CA GLY A 202 3.95 -7.97 13.53
C GLY A 202 3.49 -6.71 12.84
N GLU A 203 2.98 -5.75 13.61
CA GLU A 203 2.50 -4.46 13.10
C GLU A 203 3.60 -3.70 12.31
N PRO A 204 3.23 -2.86 11.34
CA PRO A 204 4.20 -2.01 10.63
C PRO A 204 4.93 -1.09 11.62
N GLY A 205 6.14 -0.65 11.26
CA GLY A 205 6.91 0.30 12.08
C GLY A 205 7.56 -0.27 13.35
N THR A 206 7.45 -1.58 13.62
CA THR A 206 8.08 -2.27 14.76
C THR A 206 9.57 -2.61 14.57
N GLY A 207 10.18 -2.22 13.45
CA GLY A 207 11.63 -2.42 13.25
C GLY A 207 12.04 -3.82 12.77
N LYS A 208 11.13 -4.62 12.19
CA LYS A 208 11.44 -5.95 11.60
C LYS A 208 12.67 -5.95 10.68
N THR A 209 12.75 -4.98 9.76
CA THR A 209 13.87 -4.82 8.82
C THR A 209 15.17 -4.38 9.51
N LEU A 210 15.06 -3.57 10.57
CA LEU A 210 16.20 -3.16 11.40
C LEU A 210 16.76 -4.36 12.17
N LEU A 211 15.88 -5.18 12.74
CA LEU A 211 16.21 -6.37 13.48
C LEU A 211 16.90 -7.43 12.60
N ALA A 212 16.38 -7.68 11.39
CA ALA A 212 17.03 -8.60 10.44
C ALA A 212 18.44 -8.16 10.04
N ARG A 213 18.66 -6.85 9.87
CA ARG A 213 20.00 -6.28 9.64
C ARG A 213 20.91 -6.48 10.85
N ALA A 214 20.38 -6.27 12.05
CA ALA A 214 21.11 -6.46 13.30
C ALA A 214 21.55 -7.91 13.49
N VAL A 215 20.71 -8.90 13.16
CA VAL A 215 21.08 -10.33 13.17
C VAL A 215 22.27 -10.60 12.26
N ALA A 216 22.27 -10.06 11.04
CA ALA A 216 23.35 -10.28 10.07
C ALA A 216 24.68 -9.65 10.53
N CYS A 217 24.62 -8.42 11.03
CA CYS A 217 25.78 -7.72 11.58
C CYS A 217 26.32 -8.42 12.83
N GLU A 218 25.44 -8.89 13.71
CA GLU A 218 25.83 -9.60 14.92
C GLU A 218 26.48 -10.95 14.57
N ALA A 219 25.94 -11.68 13.58
CA ALA A 219 26.51 -12.93 13.07
C ALA A 219 27.80 -12.75 12.24
N GLY A 220 28.09 -11.53 11.78
CA GLY A 220 29.26 -11.24 10.94
C GLY A 220 29.15 -11.82 9.51
N VAL A 221 27.94 -12.01 9.00
CA VAL A 221 27.66 -12.59 7.67
C VAL A 221 27.14 -11.55 6.69
N ARG A 222 27.14 -11.87 5.39
CA ARG A 222 26.58 -10.97 4.37
C ARG A 222 25.06 -10.87 4.50
N PHE A 223 24.52 -9.69 4.22
CA PHE A 223 23.08 -9.42 4.22
C PHE A 223 22.61 -9.10 2.80
N LEU A 224 21.83 -10.00 2.20
CA LEU A 224 21.16 -9.79 0.93
C LEU A 224 19.71 -9.41 1.21
N SER A 225 19.20 -8.32 0.62
CA SER A 225 17.82 -7.88 0.84
C SER A 225 17.05 -7.72 -0.46
N ALA A 226 15.82 -8.22 -0.48
CA ALA A 226 14.84 -7.99 -1.53
C ALA A 226 13.49 -7.59 -0.92
N SER A 227 12.68 -6.82 -1.64
CA SER A 227 11.27 -6.60 -1.27
C SER A 227 10.41 -7.63 -2.01
N GLY A 228 9.40 -8.18 -1.35
CA GLY A 228 8.44 -9.13 -1.93
C GLY A 228 7.74 -8.53 -3.14
N SER A 229 7.41 -7.24 -3.09
CA SER A 229 6.84 -6.52 -4.24
C SER A 229 7.74 -6.53 -5.46
N SER A 230 9.07 -6.66 -5.30
CA SER A 230 10.01 -6.73 -6.42
C SER A 230 9.93 -8.03 -7.23
N PHE A 231 9.16 -9.02 -6.78
CA PHE A 231 8.89 -10.22 -7.57
C PHE A 231 7.51 -10.22 -8.23
N GLN A 232 6.63 -9.27 -7.90
CA GLN A 232 5.36 -9.10 -8.59
C GLN A 232 5.58 -8.35 -9.91
N GLU A 233 5.22 -8.97 -11.03
CA GLU A 233 5.33 -8.35 -12.35
C GLU A 233 4.17 -8.75 -13.25
N MET A 234 3.84 -7.91 -14.24
CA MET A 234 2.79 -8.23 -15.22
C MET A 234 3.20 -9.34 -16.21
N PHE A 235 4.49 -9.66 -16.28
CA PHE A 235 5.03 -10.63 -17.24
C PHE A 235 5.27 -11.98 -16.59
N VAL A 236 4.60 -13.00 -17.12
CA VAL A 236 4.71 -14.40 -16.67
C VAL A 236 6.18 -14.86 -16.64
N GLY A 237 6.60 -15.40 -15.50
CA GLY A 237 7.92 -15.98 -15.30
C GLY A 237 9.05 -14.99 -14.95
N VAL A 238 8.78 -13.68 -14.94
CA VAL A 238 9.79 -12.69 -14.51
C VAL A 238 10.04 -12.79 -13.00
N GLY A 239 8.99 -12.88 -12.18
CA GLY A 239 9.12 -13.06 -10.73
C GLY A 239 9.91 -14.33 -10.37
N ALA A 240 9.52 -15.48 -10.94
CA ALA A 240 10.24 -16.74 -10.75
C ALA A 240 11.73 -16.67 -11.15
N SER A 241 12.06 -15.97 -12.25
CA SER A 241 13.46 -15.76 -12.66
C SER A 241 14.25 -14.92 -11.65
N ARG A 242 13.64 -13.88 -11.07
CA ARG A 242 14.24 -13.05 -10.01
C ARG A 242 14.47 -13.86 -8.74
N VAL A 243 13.52 -14.71 -8.34
CA VAL A 243 13.69 -15.63 -7.21
C VAL A 243 14.91 -16.53 -7.42
N ARG A 244 15.03 -17.18 -8.59
CA ARG A 244 16.21 -17.99 -8.92
C ARG A 244 17.51 -17.20 -8.85
N ALA A 245 17.51 -15.97 -9.37
CA ALA A 245 18.68 -15.10 -9.35
C ALA A 245 19.10 -14.74 -7.92
N LEU A 246 18.15 -14.42 -7.04
CA LEU A 246 18.39 -14.13 -5.62
C LEU A 246 19.06 -15.31 -4.92
N PHE A 247 18.51 -16.51 -5.07
CA PHE A 247 19.07 -17.70 -4.43
C PHE A 247 20.40 -18.14 -5.06
N ALA A 248 20.60 -17.92 -6.36
CA ALA A 248 21.90 -18.14 -7.00
C ALA A 248 22.97 -17.17 -6.48
N GLU A 249 22.61 -15.93 -6.16
CA GLU A 249 23.50 -14.96 -5.52
C GLU A 249 23.79 -15.33 -4.06
N ALA A 250 22.77 -15.75 -3.30
CA ALA A 250 22.92 -16.23 -1.93
C ALA A 250 23.89 -17.42 -1.83
N ARG A 251 23.81 -18.38 -2.75
CA ARG A 251 24.75 -19.51 -2.82
C ARG A 251 26.21 -19.07 -3.03
N LYS A 252 26.44 -17.97 -3.76
CA LYS A 252 27.80 -17.41 -3.98
C LYS A 252 28.30 -16.59 -2.80
N ALA A 253 27.37 -16.06 -2.00
CA ALA A 253 27.64 -15.20 -0.86
C ALA A 253 27.65 -15.94 0.48
N ALA A 254 27.39 -17.25 0.49
CA ALA A 254 27.34 -18.08 1.68
C ALA A 254 28.66 -18.06 2.48
N PRO A 255 28.60 -17.99 3.84
CA PRO A 255 27.41 -17.88 4.67
C PRO A 255 26.77 -16.49 4.60
N CYS A 256 25.44 -16.43 4.49
CA CYS A 256 24.69 -15.18 4.36
C CYS A 256 23.25 -15.27 4.89
N ILE A 257 22.67 -14.11 5.13
CA ILE A 257 21.24 -13.95 5.40
C ILE A 257 20.57 -13.36 4.17
N VAL A 258 19.49 -14.01 3.72
CA VAL A 258 18.59 -13.51 2.68
C VAL A 258 17.35 -12.94 3.34
N PHE A 259 17.19 -11.63 3.29
CA PHE A 259 16.03 -10.93 3.84
C PHE A 259 15.01 -10.61 2.74
N ILE A 260 13.76 -11.05 2.92
CA ILE A 260 12.63 -10.74 2.04
C ILE A 260 11.59 -9.93 2.82
N ASP A 261 11.51 -8.63 2.56
CA ASP A 261 10.49 -7.78 3.18
C ASP A 261 9.12 -7.97 2.49
N GLU A 262 8.01 -7.73 3.18
CA GLU A 262 6.65 -7.84 2.62
C GLU A 262 6.40 -9.15 1.84
N ILE A 263 6.72 -10.29 2.46
CA ILE A 263 6.61 -11.60 1.81
C ILE A 263 5.16 -11.91 1.37
N ASP A 264 4.16 -11.28 1.98
CA ASP A 264 2.76 -11.38 1.59
C ASP A 264 2.45 -10.77 0.21
N ALA A 265 3.37 -10.06 -0.42
CA ALA A 265 3.25 -9.71 -1.83
C ALA A 265 3.33 -10.97 -2.73
N VAL A 266 4.18 -11.94 -2.41
CA VAL A 266 4.39 -13.15 -3.23
C VAL A 266 3.87 -14.42 -2.59
N GLY A 267 3.57 -14.35 -1.30
CA GLY A 267 3.20 -15.47 -0.46
C GLY A 267 1.72 -15.59 -0.22
N ARG A 268 0.85 -14.84 -0.91
CA ARG A 268 -0.59 -14.86 -0.65
C ARG A 268 -1.21 -16.21 -0.96
N ALA A 269 -2.11 -16.67 -0.08
CA ALA A 269 -2.90 -17.85 -0.32
C ALA A 269 -3.82 -17.65 -1.54
N ARG A 270 -3.99 -18.72 -2.31
CA ARG A 270 -4.83 -18.73 -3.51
C ARG A 270 -6.27 -18.33 -3.18
N ALA A 271 -6.77 -17.28 -3.81
CA ALA A 271 -8.20 -17.00 -3.82
C ALA A 271 -8.89 -18.10 -4.66
N LYS A 272 -9.73 -18.91 -4.01
CA LYS A 272 -10.55 -19.92 -4.69
C LYS A 272 -11.52 -19.20 -5.64
N GLY A 273 -11.21 -19.11 -6.95
CA GLY A 273 -12.24 -18.86 -7.96
C GLY A 273 -11.96 -17.90 -9.12
N GLN A 274 -10.74 -17.38 -9.36
CA GLN A 274 -10.53 -16.51 -10.53
C GLN A 274 -9.23 -16.83 -11.27
N GLY A 275 -9.36 -17.56 -12.38
CA GLY A 275 -8.28 -17.96 -13.28
C GLY A 275 -7.84 -16.81 -14.17
N ASP A 276 -7.36 -15.72 -13.55
CA ASP A 276 -6.83 -14.58 -14.27
C ASP A 276 -5.32 -14.74 -14.51
N SER A 277 -4.82 -14.20 -15.63
CA SER A 277 -3.41 -14.35 -16.04
C SER A 277 -2.40 -13.79 -15.02
N ALA A 278 -2.80 -12.78 -14.25
CA ALA A 278 -2.02 -12.23 -13.13
C ALA A 278 -1.88 -13.22 -11.96
N SER A 279 -2.88 -14.07 -11.73
CA SER A 279 -2.85 -15.11 -10.69
C SER A 279 -1.84 -16.21 -11.04
N ALA A 280 -1.71 -16.54 -12.34
CA ALA A 280 -0.76 -17.54 -12.81
C ALA A 280 0.71 -17.12 -12.62
N GLU A 281 1.03 -15.84 -12.78
CA GLU A 281 2.38 -15.31 -12.52
C GLU A 281 2.73 -15.39 -11.04
N HIS A 282 1.81 -14.93 -10.18
CA HIS A 282 1.96 -14.99 -8.73
C HIS A 282 2.19 -16.43 -8.25
N ASP A 283 1.36 -17.38 -8.71
CA ASP A 283 1.48 -18.80 -8.36
C ASP A 283 2.80 -19.40 -8.83
N GLN A 284 3.29 -19.03 -10.02
CA GLN A 284 4.58 -19.51 -10.52
C GLN A 284 5.73 -18.98 -9.65
N THR A 285 5.68 -17.71 -9.28
CA THR A 285 6.69 -17.05 -8.44
C THR A 285 6.72 -17.64 -7.04
N LEU A 286 5.54 -17.87 -6.42
CA LEU A 286 5.41 -18.56 -5.13
C LEU A 286 5.99 -19.97 -5.19
N ASN A 287 5.57 -20.79 -6.16
CA ASN A 287 6.09 -22.15 -6.29
C ASN A 287 7.60 -22.18 -6.50
N GLN A 288 8.16 -21.23 -7.25
CA GLN A 288 9.60 -21.12 -7.42
C GLN A 288 10.30 -20.80 -6.09
N LEU A 289 9.74 -19.92 -5.26
CA LEU A 289 10.26 -19.64 -3.93
C LEU A 289 10.27 -20.91 -3.06
N LEU A 290 9.18 -21.68 -3.08
CA LEU A 290 9.10 -22.95 -2.34
C LEU A 290 10.18 -23.94 -2.80
N VAL A 291 10.39 -24.07 -4.11
CA VAL A 291 11.43 -24.95 -4.68
C VAL A 291 12.83 -24.50 -4.27
N GLU A 292 13.11 -23.20 -4.27
CA GLU A 292 14.41 -22.71 -3.82
C GLU A 292 14.61 -22.91 -2.31
N MET A 293 13.57 -22.74 -1.48
CA MET A 293 13.62 -23.00 -0.04
C MET A 293 13.88 -24.47 0.32
N ASP A 294 13.25 -25.38 -0.42
CA ASP A 294 13.46 -26.82 -0.24
C ASP A 294 14.81 -27.28 -0.83
N GLY A 295 15.39 -26.50 -1.75
CA GLY A 295 16.50 -26.91 -2.63
C GLY A 295 17.93 -26.70 -2.12
N PHE A 296 18.18 -26.03 -0.99
CA PHE A 296 19.53 -25.91 -0.42
C PHE A 296 19.77 -26.85 0.76
N ASP A 297 21.02 -27.28 0.97
CA ASP A 297 21.40 -28.11 2.11
C ASP A 297 21.64 -27.24 3.36
N HIS A 298 21.29 -27.76 4.55
CA HIS A 298 21.51 -27.08 5.83
C HIS A 298 22.98 -26.72 6.07
N ALA A 299 23.91 -27.46 5.45
CA ALA A 299 25.35 -27.22 5.55
C ALA A 299 25.83 -25.96 4.80
N THR A 300 25.01 -25.39 3.90
CA THR A 300 25.42 -24.22 3.10
C THR A 300 25.44 -22.90 3.88
N GLY A 301 24.92 -22.86 5.12
CA GLY A 301 24.99 -21.66 5.96
C GLY A 301 24.18 -20.47 5.43
N ILE A 302 23.08 -20.74 4.72
CA ILE A 302 22.13 -19.74 4.23
C ILE A 302 20.89 -19.77 5.12
N VAL A 303 20.51 -18.62 5.67
CA VAL A 303 19.28 -18.45 6.44
C VAL A 303 18.39 -17.42 5.74
N VAL A 304 17.13 -17.77 5.49
CA VAL A 304 16.14 -16.85 4.91
C VAL A 304 15.38 -16.20 6.06
N ILE A 305 15.34 -14.87 6.10
CA ILE A 305 14.49 -14.12 7.03
C ILE A 305 13.45 -13.39 6.20
N ALA A 306 12.17 -13.54 6.52
CA ALA A 306 11.10 -12.80 5.85
C ALA A 306 10.29 -11.98 6.84
N SER A 307 9.75 -10.84 6.41
CA SER A 307 8.82 -10.04 7.21
C SER A 307 7.45 -9.93 6.56
N THR A 308 6.40 -9.95 7.39
CA THR A 308 5.04 -9.62 6.96
C THR A 308 4.27 -8.93 8.09
N ASN A 309 3.30 -8.11 7.71
CA ASN A 309 2.30 -7.57 8.63
C ASN A 309 1.04 -8.46 8.70
N ARG A 310 0.88 -9.41 7.77
CA ARG A 310 -0.36 -10.16 7.58
C ARG A 310 -0.10 -11.64 7.37
N VAL A 311 0.17 -12.34 8.46
CA VAL A 311 0.44 -13.79 8.43
C VAL A 311 -0.79 -14.60 8.01
N ASP A 312 -1.98 -14.07 8.27
CA ASP A 312 -3.30 -14.64 7.92
C ASP A 312 -3.47 -14.84 6.41
N MET A 313 -2.85 -13.98 5.61
CA MET A 313 -2.94 -14.04 4.14
C MET A 313 -1.93 -15.00 3.51
N LEU A 314 -0.96 -15.52 4.25
CA LEU A 314 0.10 -16.33 3.66
C LEU A 314 -0.38 -17.75 3.30
N ASP A 315 0.15 -18.29 2.19
CA ASP A 315 -0.07 -19.68 1.82
C ASP A 315 0.51 -20.59 2.91
N PRO A 316 -0.29 -21.51 3.48
CA PRO A 316 0.17 -22.41 4.54
C PRO A 316 1.38 -23.26 4.15
N ALA A 317 1.64 -23.45 2.86
CA ALA A 317 2.82 -24.14 2.36
C ALA A 317 4.13 -23.43 2.75
N LEU A 318 4.15 -22.11 2.90
CA LEU A 318 5.33 -21.35 3.34
C LEU A 318 5.67 -21.64 4.81
N LEU A 319 4.65 -21.90 5.64
CA LEU A 319 4.77 -22.10 7.08
C LEU A 319 5.07 -23.56 7.47
N ARG A 320 5.30 -24.45 6.50
CA ARG A 320 5.59 -25.86 6.78
C ARG A 320 7.03 -26.04 7.28
N PRO A 321 7.27 -27.04 8.15
CA PRO A 321 8.63 -27.39 8.58
C PRO A 321 9.56 -27.60 7.37
N GLY A 322 10.76 -27.04 7.45
CA GLY A 322 11.72 -27.02 6.34
C GLY A 322 11.64 -25.77 5.44
N ARG A 323 10.70 -24.86 5.68
CA ARG A 323 10.62 -23.55 4.99
C ARG A 323 10.73 -22.43 6.01
N PHE A 324 9.65 -21.70 6.30
CA PHE A 324 9.59 -20.81 7.46
C PHE A 324 9.19 -21.62 8.69
N ASP A 325 10.15 -22.37 9.22
CA ASP A 325 9.99 -23.26 10.36
C ASP A 325 10.02 -22.54 11.70
N ARG A 326 10.58 -21.32 11.76
CA ARG A 326 10.52 -20.45 12.94
C ARG A 326 9.67 -19.21 12.66
N LYS A 327 8.68 -18.97 13.52
CA LYS A 327 7.85 -17.76 13.50
C LYS A 327 8.13 -16.94 14.73
N VAL A 328 8.64 -15.74 14.53
CA VAL A 328 8.96 -14.77 15.58
C VAL A 328 7.98 -13.61 15.48
N THR A 329 7.15 -13.43 16.49
CA THR A 329 6.23 -12.28 16.55
C THR A 329 6.96 -11.09 17.15
N VAL A 330 7.01 -9.98 16.43
CA VAL A 330 7.55 -8.69 16.87
C VAL A 330 6.37 -7.84 17.36
N PRO A 331 6.16 -7.71 18.68
CA PRO A 331 5.04 -6.95 19.22
C PRO A 331 5.29 -5.44 19.11
N LEU A 332 4.24 -4.66 19.36
CA LEU A 332 4.39 -3.25 19.69
C LEU A 332 5.17 -3.10 21.01
N PRO A 333 5.97 -2.04 21.17
CA PRO A 333 6.73 -1.81 22.39
C PRO A 333 5.81 -1.48 23.58
N ASP A 334 6.17 -2.02 24.76
CA ASP A 334 5.59 -1.65 26.05
C ASP A 334 6.10 -0.27 26.51
N VAL A 335 5.58 0.25 27.63
CA VAL A 335 5.99 1.59 28.15
C VAL A 335 7.51 1.74 28.24
N ARG A 336 8.20 0.73 28.80
CA ARG A 336 9.66 0.75 28.94
C ARG A 336 10.36 0.68 27.59
N GLY A 337 9.92 -0.19 26.69
CA GLY A 337 10.45 -0.27 25.33
C GLY A 337 10.25 1.03 24.55
N ARG A 338 9.11 1.72 24.73
CA ARG A 338 8.86 3.04 24.13
C ARG A 338 9.83 4.09 24.66
N GLU A 339 10.10 4.09 25.97
CA GLU A 339 11.10 4.97 26.58
C GLU A 339 12.53 4.69 26.06
N GLU A 340 12.93 3.42 25.94
CA GLU A 340 14.22 3.04 25.36
C GLU A 340 14.34 3.49 23.89
N ILE A 341 13.27 3.34 23.10
CA ILE A 341 13.22 3.79 21.70
C ILE A 341 13.31 5.32 21.62
N LEU A 342 12.57 6.04 22.48
CA LEU A 342 12.62 7.49 22.57
C LEU A 342 14.03 7.97 22.92
N ASN A 343 14.73 7.31 23.85
CA ASN A 343 16.11 7.63 24.19
C ASN A 343 17.06 7.54 22.97
N VAL A 344 16.93 6.49 22.17
CA VAL A 344 17.73 6.33 20.93
C VAL A 344 17.45 7.44 19.92
N HIS A 345 16.18 7.79 19.72
CA HIS A 345 15.78 8.81 18.75
C HIS A 345 15.95 10.25 19.26
N ALA A 346 15.99 10.46 20.58
CA ALA A 346 16.25 11.74 21.21
C ALA A 346 17.74 12.11 21.19
N GLY A 347 18.65 11.13 21.21
CA GLY A 347 20.10 11.36 21.21
C GLY A 347 20.64 12.39 20.18
N PRO A 348 20.20 12.38 18.91
CA PRO A 348 20.63 13.37 17.92
C PRO A 348 19.89 14.72 17.98
N ILE A 349 18.86 14.87 18.82
CA ILE A 349 17.99 16.06 18.86
C ILE A 349 18.41 16.94 20.04
N PRO A 350 18.67 18.25 19.84
CA PRO A 350 18.92 19.16 20.94
C PRO A 350 17.63 19.35 21.75
N LEU A 351 17.57 18.81 22.97
CA LEU A 351 16.45 18.96 23.89
C LEU A 351 16.70 20.11 24.87
N GLN A 352 15.67 20.90 25.17
CA GLN A 352 15.74 21.97 26.16
C GLN A 352 15.50 21.40 27.57
N GLY A 353 16.55 21.34 28.38
CA GLY A 353 16.48 20.85 29.76
C GLY A 353 16.26 19.34 29.87
N GLU A 354 15.80 18.87 31.03
CA GLU A 354 15.43 17.48 31.26
C GLU A 354 13.98 17.24 30.78
N VAL A 355 13.84 16.74 29.56
CA VAL A 355 12.54 16.27 29.02
C VAL A 355 12.25 14.89 29.61
N ASP A 356 11.09 14.74 30.26
CA ASP A 356 10.62 13.45 30.78
C ASP A 356 10.14 12.53 29.64
N LEU A 357 11.06 11.72 29.11
CA LEU A 357 10.76 10.71 28.08
C LEU A 357 9.83 9.60 28.60
N GLY A 358 9.83 9.32 29.90
CA GLY A 358 8.92 8.37 30.52
C GLY A 358 7.47 8.86 30.47
N TYR A 359 7.23 10.15 30.69
CA TYR A 359 5.92 10.77 30.48
C TYR A 359 5.48 10.65 29.02
N ILE A 360 6.37 10.93 28.07
CA ILE A 360 6.06 10.80 26.65
C ILE A 360 5.67 9.36 26.31
N ALA A 361 6.45 8.36 26.78
CA ALA A 361 6.17 6.94 26.57
C ALA A 361 4.81 6.49 27.12
N ARG A 362 4.39 7.01 28.30
CA ARG A 362 3.03 6.77 28.85
C ARG A 362 1.93 7.46 28.04
N SER A 363 2.23 8.63 27.47
CA SER A 363 1.28 9.40 26.65
C SER A 363 1.13 8.90 25.21
N THR A 364 1.91 7.91 24.79
CA THR A 364 1.90 7.32 23.43
C THR A 364 1.57 5.83 23.44
N PRO A 365 0.45 5.39 24.06
CA PRO A 365 0.09 3.97 24.07
C PRO A 365 -0.16 3.46 22.65
N GLY A 366 0.34 2.26 22.35
CA GLY A 366 0.18 1.62 21.04
C GLY A 366 1.08 2.15 19.93
N PHE A 367 1.96 3.14 20.20
CA PHE A 367 2.88 3.65 19.19
C PHE A 367 3.93 2.59 18.83
N SER A 368 4.17 2.43 17.53
CA SER A 368 5.32 1.67 17.04
C SER A 368 6.62 2.47 17.18
N GLY A 369 7.77 1.82 17.00
CA GLY A 369 9.06 2.53 17.02
C GLY A 369 9.15 3.59 15.93
N ALA A 370 8.57 3.35 14.76
CA ALA A 370 8.48 4.34 13.68
C ALA A 370 7.60 5.55 14.05
N ASP A 371 6.50 5.33 14.78
CA ASP A 371 5.62 6.41 15.23
C ASP A 371 6.32 7.31 16.26
N LEU A 372 7.09 6.72 17.18
CA LEU A 372 7.90 7.46 18.15
C LEU A 372 9.01 8.27 17.48
N ALA A 373 9.69 7.69 16.50
CA ALA A 373 10.68 8.39 15.71
C ALA A 373 10.05 9.58 14.95
N ASN A 374 8.86 9.37 14.37
CA ASN A 374 8.11 10.41 13.68
C ASN A 374 7.65 11.52 14.64
N LEU A 375 7.21 11.17 15.85
CA LEU A 375 6.81 12.12 16.89
C LEU A 375 7.94 13.08 17.24
N LEU A 376 9.14 12.56 17.53
CA LEU A 376 10.31 13.41 17.85
C LEU A 376 10.77 14.23 16.64
N ASN A 377 10.71 13.66 15.43
CA ASN A 377 11.02 14.39 14.21
C ASN A 377 10.05 15.56 13.97
N GLU A 378 8.74 15.35 14.17
CA GLU A 378 7.74 16.42 14.08
C GLU A 378 7.95 17.49 15.14
N ALA A 379 8.36 17.12 16.37
CA ALA A 379 8.71 18.08 17.41
C ALA A 379 9.92 18.93 17.00
N ALA A 380 10.95 18.33 16.42
CA ALA A 380 12.11 19.04 15.90
C ALA A 380 11.77 19.98 14.74
N ILE A 381 10.91 19.55 13.81
CA ILE A 381 10.44 20.39 12.70
C ILE A 381 9.64 21.59 13.23
N LEU A 382 8.80 21.39 14.25
CA LEU A 382 8.04 22.47 14.90
C LEU A 382 8.97 23.48 15.56
N ALA A 383 9.94 23.02 16.36
CA ALA A 383 10.94 23.87 17.00
C ALA A 383 11.73 24.70 15.97
N ALA A 384 12.21 24.06 14.90
CA ALA A 384 12.94 24.71 13.83
C ALA A 384 12.09 25.77 13.09
N ARG A 385 10.79 25.49 12.87
CA ARG A 385 9.87 26.44 12.24
C ARG A 385 9.63 27.69 13.11
N GLU A 386 9.69 27.53 14.42
CA GLU A 386 9.51 28.62 15.40
C GLU A 386 10.83 29.35 15.70
N GLY A 387 11.94 28.91 15.11
CA GLY A 387 13.26 29.51 15.31
C GLY A 387 13.84 29.21 16.71
N ALA A 388 13.37 28.16 17.37
CA ALA A 388 13.91 27.71 18.65
C ALA A 388 15.24 26.96 18.46
N ASP A 389 16.20 27.18 19.36
CA ASP A 389 17.51 26.52 19.33
C ASP A 389 17.47 25.07 19.82
N ALA A 390 16.43 24.69 20.57
CA ALA A 390 16.23 23.36 21.12
C ALA A 390 14.74 22.99 21.20
N VAL A 391 14.46 21.69 21.24
CA VAL A 391 13.11 21.14 21.36
C VAL A 391 12.69 21.14 22.83
N ASP A 392 11.76 22.02 23.18
CA ASP A 392 11.07 22.02 24.48
C ASP A 392 9.92 20.98 24.58
N PRO A 393 9.40 20.71 25.80
CA PRO A 393 8.26 19.82 26.02
C PRO A 393 6.97 20.23 25.27
N THR A 394 6.75 21.53 25.03
CA THR A 394 5.55 22.03 24.34
C THR A 394 5.57 21.68 22.85
N HIS A 395 6.74 21.67 22.21
CA HIS A 395 6.91 21.16 20.85
C HIS A 395 6.56 19.68 20.76
N ILE A 396 6.97 18.89 21.75
CA ILE A 396 6.68 17.45 21.80
C ILE A 396 5.18 17.19 22.01
N ASP A 397 4.55 17.90 22.94
CA ASP A 397 3.10 17.78 23.15
C ASP A 397 2.31 18.17 21.90
N ARG A 398 2.71 19.25 21.21
CA ARG A 398 2.08 19.68 19.94
C ARG A 398 2.33 18.69 18.81
N ALA A 399 3.51 18.08 18.75
CA ALA A 399 3.82 17.02 17.79
C ALA A 399 2.99 15.77 18.08
N ARG A 400 2.84 15.38 19.35
CA ARG A 400 1.97 14.28 19.77
C ARG A 400 0.54 14.50 19.32
N ASP A 401 -0.02 15.67 19.62
CA ASP A 401 -1.38 16.02 19.19
C ASP A 401 -1.52 15.95 17.68
N ARG A 402 -0.50 16.40 16.94
CA ARG A 402 -0.49 16.36 15.47
C ARG A 402 -0.43 14.94 14.92
N VAL A 403 0.37 14.06 15.52
CA VAL A 403 0.48 12.65 15.11
C VAL A 403 -0.80 11.89 15.42
N LEU A 404 -1.40 12.12 16.60
CA LEU A 404 -2.63 11.46 17.04
C LEU A 404 -3.89 11.95 16.31
N MET A 405 -3.99 13.27 16.10
CA MET A 405 -5.26 13.92 15.75
C MET A 405 -5.21 14.67 14.41
N GLY A 406 -4.02 14.78 13.82
CA GLY A 406 -3.79 15.52 12.59
C GLY A 406 -3.53 17.01 12.82
N LEU A 407 -3.44 17.74 11.70
CA LEU A 407 -3.13 19.17 11.70
C LEU A 407 -4.25 19.99 12.38
N GLU A 408 -3.82 20.95 13.19
CA GLU A 408 -4.69 21.99 13.73
C GLU A 408 -5.15 22.93 12.61
N ARG A 409 -6.47 23.14 12.50
CA ARG A 409 -7.06 23.94 11.43
C ARG A 409 -7.13 25.42 11.83
N LYS A 410 -6.00 26.10 11.74
CA LYS A 410 -5.93 27.55 11.99
C LYS A 410 -6.69 28.31 10.89
N GLY A 411 -7.71 29.08 11.27
CA GLY A 411 -8.50 29.92 10.36
C GLY A 411 -9.87 29.39 9.96
N VAL A 412 -10.32 28.26 10.52
CA VAL A 412 -11.75 27.90 10.44
C VAL A 412 -12.50 28.88 11.34
N LEU A 413 -13.31 29.75 10.75
CA LEU A 413 -14.28 30.56 11.48
C LEU A 413 -15.35 29.60 11.98
N VAL A 414 -15.23 29.19 13.24
CA VAL A 414 -16.26 28.43 13.95
C VAL A 414 -17.23 29.45 14.53
N ASP A 415 -18.52 29.27 14.28
CA ASP A 415 -19.56 30.12 14.84
C ASP A 415 -19.52 30.05 16.39
N GLU A 416 -19.91 31.12 17.08
CA GLU A 416 -19.87 31.14 18.54
C GLU A 416 -20.79 30.05 19.15
N ASP A 417 -21.94 29.76 18.52
CA ASP A 417 -22.84 28.71 18.96
C ASP A 417 -22.24 27.32 18.75
N GLU A 418 -21.53 27.10 17.64
CA GLU A 418 -20.81 25.85 17.37
C GLU A 418 -19.64 25.64 18.33
N ARG A 419 -18.91 26.72 18.64
CA ARG A 419 -17.80 26.72 19.61
C ARG A 419 -18.33 26.42 21.02
N TYR A 420 -19.45 27.02 21.40
CA TYR A 420 -20.13 26.73 22.66
C TYR A 420 -20.61 25.28 22.73
N ALA A 421 -21.28 24.78 21.68
CA ALA A 421 -21.73 23.41 21.60
C ALA A 421 -20.55 22.41 21.73
N THR A 422 -19.42 22.70 21.08
CA THR A 422 -18.19 21.90 21.19
C THR A 422 -17.64 21.93 22.61
N ALA A 423 -17.61 23.10 23.27
CA ALA A 423 -17.16 23.20 24.66
C ALA A 423 -18.04 22.40 25.62
N VAL A 424 -19.37 22.45 25.45
CA VAL A 424 -20.33 21.64 26.21
C VAL A 424 -20.11 20.15 25.97
N HIS A 425 -19.90 19.75 24.72
CA HIS A 425 -19.63 18.38 24.34
C HIS A 425 -18.36 17.83 25.02
N GLU A 426 -17.24 18.53 24.89
CA GLU A 426 -15.97 18.12 25.50
C GLU A 426 -16.05 18.12 27.04
N ALA A 427 -16.72 19.11 27.64
CA ALA A 427 -16.93 19.14 29.08
C ALA A 427 -17.75 17.93 29.58
N GLY A 428 -18.66 17.40 28.76
CA GLY A 428 -19.38 16.16 29.01
C GLY A 428 -18.46 14.94 29.14
N HIS A 429 -17.51 14.77 28.21
CA HIS A 429 -16.52 13.70 28.29
C HIS A 429 -15.65 13.82 29.55
N VAL A 430 -15.20 15.04 29.87
CA VAL A 430 -14.37 15.30 31.06
C VAL A 430 -15.13 14.94 32.34
N ALA A 431 -16.36 15.43 32.51
CA ALA A 431 -17.16 15.17 33.70
C ALA A 431 -17.38 13.67 33.91
N VAL A 432 -17.79 12.95 32.87
CA VAL A 432 -18.01 11.50 32.97
C VAL A 432 -16.69 10.76 33.21
N GLY A 433 -15.60 11.12 32.53
CA GLY A 433 -14.30 10.49 32.69
C GLY A 433 -13.69 10.65 34.09
N LEU A 434 -13.96 11.76 34.79
CA LEU A 434 -13.51 11.98 36.16
C LEU A 434 -14.29 11.13 37.18
N LEU A 435 -15.60 10.97 36.97
CA LEU A 435 -16.53 10.32 37.91
C LEU A 435 -16.70 8.82 37.68
N ALA A 436 -16.44 8.34 36.46
CA ALA A 436 -16.44 6.92 36.16
C ALA A 436 -15.26 6.23 36.87
N PRO A 437 -15.51 5.23 37.76
CA PRO A 437 -14.48 4.69 38.65
C PRO A 437 -13.29 4.07 37.93
N SER A 438 -13.53 3.41 36.81
CA SER A 438 -12.53 2.64 36.07
C SER A 438 -11.95 3.40 34.88
N CYS A 439 -12.40 4.63 34.61
CA CYS A 439 -11.89 5.44 33.52
C CYS A 439 -10.43 5.86 33.76
N ASP A 440 -9.72 5.98 32.63
CA ASP A 440 -8.38 6.53 32.64
C ASP A 440 -8.40 8.03 32.98
N PRO A 441 -7.38 8.54 33.69
CA PRO A 441 -7.29 9.95 34.04
C PRO A 441 -7.35 10.86 32.80
N VAL A 442 -8.18 11.90 32.88
CA VAL A 442 -8.25 12.95 31.86
C VAL A 442 -7.06 13.90 32.05
N HIS A 443 -6.23 14.03 31.01
CA HIS A 443 -5.02 14.84 31.06
C HIS A 443 -5.17 16.19 30.36
N LYS A 444 -5.98 16.24 29.30
CA LYS A 444 -6.10 17.42 28.45
C LYS A 444 -7.46 17.46 27.78
N VAL A 445 -8.02 18.65 27.67
CA VAL A 445 -9.22 18.91 26.86
C VAL A 445 -9.00 20.13 25.98
N SER A 446 -9.49 20.09 24.75
CA SER A 446 -9.33 21.18 23.77
C SER A 446 -10.57 21.30 22.89
N ILE A 447 -11.01 22.53 22.63
CA ILE A 447 -12.12 22.84 21.70
C ILE A 447 -11.60 23.32 20.33
N LEU A 448 -10.30 23.23 20.09
CA LEU A 448 -9.69 23.60 18.81
C LEU A 448 -9.86 22.47 17.77
N PRO A 449 -10.30 22.79 16.55
CA PRO A 449 -10.51 21.79 15.51
C PRO A 449 -9.19 21.19 15.03
N ARG A 450 -9.08 19.85 15.09
CA ARG A 450 -7.90 19.08 14.65
C ARG A 450 -8.32 17.96 13.72
N GLY A 451 -7.69 17.90 12.54
CA GLY A 451 -8.03 16.90 11.53
C GLY A 451 -9.53 16.88 11.22
N ARG A 452 -10.20 15.77 11.54
CA ARG A 452 -11.65 15.59 11.39
C ARG A 452 -12.46 15.96 12.64
N ALA A 453 -11.82 16.10 13.80
CA ALA A 453 -12.46 16.44 15.07
C ALA A 453 -12.65 17.96 15.24
N LEU A 454 -13.68 18.35 15.98
CA LEU A 454 -13.98 19.74 16.34
C LEU A 454 -13.47 20.09 17.75
N GLY A 455 -13.44 19.12 18.65
CA GLY A 455 -12.80 19.17 19.96
C GLY A 455 -12.19 17.81 20.29
N VAL A 456 -11.46 17.72 21.40
CA VAL A 456 -10.91 16.45 21.89
C VAL A 456 -10.65 16.45 23.39
N THR A 457 -11.01 15.34 24.01
CA THR A 457 -10.67 14.99 25.40
C THR A 457 -9.68 13.83 25.41
N GLN A 458 -8.50 14.04 25.98
CA GLN A 458 -7.43 13.04 26.08
C GLN A 458 -7.44 12.41 27.48
N ALA A 459 -7.74 11.11 27.54
CA ALA A 459 -7.47 10.28 28.71
C ALA A 459 -6.22 9.43 28.45
N LEU A 460 -5.29 9.39 29.42
CA LEU A 460 -4.07 8.61 29.31
C LEU A 460 -4.10 7.44 30.30
N PRO A 461 -3.91 6.19 29.84
CA PRO A 461 -3.80 5.05 30.72
C PRO A 461 -2.57 5.18 31.65
N GLU A 462 -2.75 4.84 32.92
CA GLU A 462 -1.62 4.78 33.87
C GLU A 462 -0.68 3.60 33.59
N LYS A 463 -1.21 2.53 32.96
CA LYS A 463 -0.49 1.31 32.60
C LYS A 463 -1.06 0.68 31.34
N ASP A 464 -0.19 0.03 30.56
CA ASP A 464 -0.61 -0.80 29.43
C ASP A 464 -1.34 -2.05 29.99
N ARG A 465 -2.64 -2.16 29.75
CA ARG A 465 -3.48 -3.27 30.27
C ARG A 465 -3.53 -4.39 29.25
N LEU A 466 -3.18 -5.60 29.67
CA LEU A 466 -3.39 -6.82 28.87
C LEU A 466 -4.80 -7.42 29.04
N MET A 467 -5.44 -7.16 30.18
CA MET A 467 -6.77 -7.67 30.51
C MET A 467 -7.71 -6.52 30.83
N TYR A 468 -8.84 -6.49 30.13
CA TYR A 468 -9.90 -5.51 30.35
C TYR A 468 -11.04 -6.14 31.14
N ARG A 469 -11.39 -5.53 32.27
CA ARG A 469 -12.56 -5.93 33.06
C ARG A 469 -13.82 -5.38 32.42
N LYS A 470 -14.95 -6.03 32.67
CA LYS A 470 -16.26 -5.60 32.16
C LYS A 470 -16.56 -4.16 32.56
N GLU A 471 -16.33 -3.81 33.83
CA GLU A 471 -16.60 -2.48 34.39
C GLU A 471 -15.79 -1.39 33.68
N TYR A 472 -14.54 -1.70 33.30
CA TYR A 472 -13.71 -0.78 32.53
C TYR A 472 -14.32 -0.50 31.15
N LEU A 473 -14.77 -1.53 30.44
CA LEU A 473 -15.35 -1.35 29.10
C LEU A 473 -16.70 -0.60 29.18
N GLU A 474 -17.51 -0.88 30.20
CA GLU A 474 -18.75 -0.13 30.46
C GLU A 474 -18.47 1.34 30.77
N ASP A 475 -17.45 1.62 31.60
CA ASP A 475 -17.02 2.99 31.92
C ASP A 475 -16.48 3.72 30.68
N GLN A 476 -15.75 3.04 29.79
CA GLN A 476 -15.31 3.60 28.51
C GLN A 476 -16.48 3.95 27.60
N ILE A 477 -17.49 3.08 27.47
CA ILE A 477 -18.72 3.39 26.74
C ILE A 477 -19.42 4.60 27.38
N CYS A 478 -19.51 4.65 28.71
CA CYS A 478 -20.12 5.76 29.43
C CYS A 478 -19.40 7.10 29.15
N MET A 479 -18.07 7.10 29.20
CA MET A 479 -17.26 8.27 28.86
C MET A 479 -17.46 8.72 27.41
N LEU A 480 -17.50 7.80 26.44
CA LEU A 480 -17.79 8.11 25.03
C LEU A 480 -19.20 8.69 24.86
N MET A 481 -20.17 8.29 25.68
CA MET A 481 -21.51 8.87 25.68
C MET A 481 -21.60 10.22 26.41
N GLY A 482 -20.53 10.66 27.08
CA GLY A 482 -20.51 11.89 27.89
C GLY A 482 -20.81 13.15 27.08
N GLY A 483 -20.21 13.30 25.89
CA GLY A 483 -20.47 14.45 25.02
C GLY A 483 -21.92 14.52 24.56
N ARG A 484 -22.49 13.40 24.09
CA ARG A 484 -23.91 13.29 23.74
C ARG A 484 -24.82 13.62 24.93
N ALA A 485 -24.49 13.12 26.12
CA ALA A 485 -25.26 13.38 27.33
C ALA A 485 -25.26 14.88 27.70
N ALA A 486 -24.11 15.55 27.58
CA ALA A 486 -23.99 16.99 27.84
C ALA A 486 -24.82 17.83 26.86
N GLU A 487 -24.80 17.49 25.56
CA GLU A 487 -25.65 18.15 24.57
C GLU A 487 -27.14 18.04 24.93
N MET A 488 -27.60 16.83 25.27
CA MET A 488 -29.01 16.59 25.60
C MET A 488 -29.45 17.37 26.85
N VAL A 489 -28.59 17.48 27.87
CA VAL A 489 -28.94 18.09 29.16
C VAL A 489 -28.79 19.61 29.15
N ILE A 490 -27.73 20.13 28.50
CA ILE A 490 -27.37 21.54 28.55
C ILE A 490 -27.87 22.29 27.32
N LEU A 491 -27.68 21.73 26.11
CA LEU A 491 -28.14 22.36 24.86
C LEU A 491 -29.60 22.05 24.55
N GLY A 492 -30.15 20.97 25.12
CA GLY A 492 -31.52 20.52 24.84
C GLY A 492 -31.71 19.97 23.43
N THR A 493 -30.61 19.66 22.73
CA THR A 493 -30.60 19.14 21.36
C THR A 493 -29.46 18.12 21.19
N MET A 494 -29.36 17.54 20.00
CA MET A 494 -28.33 16.58 19.60
C MET A 494 -27.59 17.11 18.38
N THR A 495 -26.25 17.11 18.42
CA THR A 495 -25.43 17.48 17.26
C THR A 495 -24.93 16.25 16.49
N ALA A 496 -24.42 16.46 15.28
CA ALA A 496 -23.72 15.43 14.51
C ALA A 496 -22.29 15.14 15.01
N GLY A 497 -21.76 15.96 15.95
CA GLY A 497 -20.40 15.87 16.46
C GLY A 497 -20.09 14.54 17.17
N ALA A 498 -21.08 13.95 17.84
CA ALA A 498 -20.94 12.70 18.60
C ALA A 498 -20.79 11.43 17.73
N SER A 499 -20.69 11.54 16.40
CA SER A 499 -20.70 10.40 15.48
C SER A 499 -19.55 9.41 15.72
N ASP A 500 -18.32 9.92 15.93
CA ASP A 500 -17.15 9.07 16.20
C ASP A 500 -17.28 8.35 17.54
N ASP A 501 -17.78 9.04 18.57
CA ASP A 501 -17.96 8.46 19.91
C ASP A 501 -19.02 7.36 19.91
N ILE A 502 -20.13 7.59 19.19
CA ILE A 502 -21.19 6.57 19.00
C ILE A 502 -20.64 5.36 18.25
N GLN A 503 -19.84 5.57 17.20
CA GLN A 503 -19.23 4.46 16.45
C GLN A 503 -18.29 3.64 17.34
N ARG A 504 -17.43 4.30 18.12
CA ARG A 504 -16.51 3.65 19.06
C ARG A 504 -17.25 2.90 20.15
N ALA A 505 -18.22 3.54 20.80
CA ALA A 505 -19.03 2.95 21.85
C ALA A 505 -19.81 1.73 21.35
N SER A 506 -20.42 1.84 20.17
CA SER A 506 -21.14 0.73 19.53
C SER A 506 -20.20 -0.44 19.21
N THR A 507 -18.98 -0.15 18.75
CA THR A 507 -17.97 -1.18 18.47
C THR A 507 -17.55 -1.91 19.76
N ILE A 508 -17.31 -1.18 20.85
CA ILE A 508 -16.95 -1.77 22.15
C ILE A 508 -18.12 -2.62 22.67
N ALA A 509 -19.33 -2.08 22.66
CA ALA A 509 -20.53 -2.77 23.11
C ALA A 509 -20.77 -4.06 22.31
N TRP A 510 -20.63 -4.00 20.99
CA TRP A 510 -20.76 -5.17 20.13
C TRP A 510 -19.72 -6.22 20.47
N LYS A 511 -18.42 -5.86 20.59
CA LYS A 511 -17.36 -6.81 20.97
C LYS A 511 -17.58 -7.43 22.35
N MET A 512 -18.05 -6.65 23.33
CA MET A 512 -18.39 -7.16 24.66
C MET A 512 -19.42 -8.29 24.58
N VAL A 513 -20.42 -8.17 23.71
CA VAL A 513 -21.49 -9.16 23.55
C VAL A 513 -21.07 -10.31 22.64
N ALA A 514 -20.49 -9.99 21.48
CA ALA A 514 -20.29 -10.89 20.36
C ALA A 514 -18.97 -11.67 20.41
N GLU A 515 -17.94 -11.15 21.07
CA GLU A 515 -16.59 -11.75 21.09
C GLU A 515 -16.13 -12.11 22.51
N LEU A 516 -16.45 -11.27 23.49
CA LEU A 516 -15.97 -11.40 24.87
C LEU A 516 -16.95 -12.12 25.81
N GLY A 517 -18.20 -12.32 25.38
CA GLY A 517 -19.22 -13.02 26.18
C GLY A 517 -19.62 -12.30 27.47
N MET A 518 -19.48 -10.97 27.54
CA MET A 518 -19.70 -10.14 28.73
C MET A 518 -21.17 -9.72 28.91
N SER A 519 -22.11 -10.53 28.43
CA SER A 519 -23.55 -10.24 28.45
C SER A 519 -24.37 -11.41 28.97
N HIS A 520 -25.67 -11.19 29.15
CA HIS A 520 -26.61 -12.24 29.54
C HIS A 520 -26.76 -13.36 28.49
N LEU A 521 -26.25 -13.17 27.26
CA LEU A 521 -26.18 -14.22 26.24
C LEU A 521 -25.12 -15.29 26.57
N GLY A 522 -24.25 -15.03 27.54
CA GLY A 522 -23.19 -15.95 27.96
C GLY A 522 -21.96 -15.91 27.04
N PRO A 523 -21.05 -16.89 27.18
CA PRO A 523 -19.77 -16.94 26.46
C PRO A 523 -19.94 -17.40 25.00
N ILE A 524 -20.57 -16.56 24.18
CA ILE A 524 -20.72 -16.76 22.73
C ILE A 524 -19.60 -16.02 21.96
N CYS A 525 -19.22 -16.57 20.79
CA CYS A 525 -18.30 -15.93 19.85
C CYS A 525 -18.90 -15.92 18.43
N VAL A 526 -19.03 -14.72 17.86
CA VAL A 526 -19.72 -14.41 16.59
C VAL A 526 -18.80 -13.68 15.60
N GLY A 527 -17.52 -13.47 15.94
CA GLY A 527 -16.53 -12.77 15.10
C GLY A 527 -15.91 -13.59 13.96
N ASP A 528 -14.97 -12.98 13.26
CA ASP A 528 -14.32 -13.51 12.05
C ASP A 528 -13.71 -14.91 12.24
N GLY A 529 -13.87 -15.77 11.23
CA GLY A 529 -13.35 -17.14 11.23
C GLY A 529 -14.25 -18.19 11.90
N HIS A 530 -15.42 -17.80 12.40
CA HIS A 530 -16.42 -18.74 12.90
C HIS A 530 -17.46 -19.12 11.82
N PRO A 531 -18.02 -20.34 11.87
CA PRO A 531 -19.09 -20.74 10.95
C PRO A 531 -20.27 -19.77 11.06
N ALA A 532 -20.94 -19.55 9.93
CA ALA A 532 -22.11 -18.67 9.83
C ALA A 532 -23.11 -18.96 10.96
N ARG A 533 -23.43 -17.93 11.75
CA ARG A 533 -24.41 -18.01 12.84
C ARG A 533 -25.82 -17.77 12.32
N SER A 534 -26.82 -18.20 13.09
CA SER A 534 -28.22 -17.94 12.72
C SER A 534 -28.52 -16.43 12.76
N PRO A 535 -29.34 -15.89 11.84
CA PRO A 535 -29.77 -14.49 11.87
C PRO A 535 -30.37 -14.10 13.22
N ALA A 536 -31.19 -14.97 13.80
CA ALA A 536 -31.79 -14.73 15.13
C ALA A 536 -30.77 -14.56 16.27
N LEU A 537 -29.57 -15.15 16.17
CA LEU A 537 -28.52 -14.89 17.15
C LEU A 537 -27.88 -13.52 16.94
N LEU A 538 -27.67 -13.13 15.68
CA LEU A 538 -27.12 -11.82 15.32
C LEU A 538 -28.04 -10.69 15.77
N ASP A 539 -29.35 -10.82 15.53
CA ASP A 539 -30.35 -9.85 15.98
C ASP A 539 -30.30 -9.67 17.51
N ARG A 540 -30.19 -10.77 18.26
CA ARG A 540 -30.07 -10.73 19.73
C ARG A 540 -28.77 -10.09 20.20
N VAL A 541 -27.68 -10.29 19.48
CA VAL A 541 -26.39 -9.64 19.77
C VAL A 541 -26.53 -8.13 19.60
N ASP A 542 -27.11 -7.68 18.49
CA ASP A 542 -27.30 -6.26 18.19
C ASP A 542 -28.24 -5.58 19.20
N GLU A 543 -29.36 -6.23 19.54
CA GLU A 543 -30.28 -5.76 20.58
C GLU A 543 -29.59 -5.62 21.95
N THR A 544 -28.76 -6.60 22.31
CA THR A 544 -28.04 -6.59 23.60
C THR A 544 -26.95 -5.52 23.62
N ALA A 545 -26.21 -5.34 22.52
CA ALA A 545 -25.20 -4.30 22.39
C ALA A 545 -25.84 -2.90 22.45
N ARG A 546 -26.99 -2.71 21.79
CA ARG A 546 -27.76 -1.47 21.88
C ARG A 546 -28.24 -1.19 23.30
N ALA A 547 -28.82 -2.18 23.97
CA ALA A 547 -29.28 -2.03 25.36
C ALA A 547 -28.14 -1.65 26.31
N LEU A 548 -26.92 -2.18 26.08
CA LEU A 548 -25.73 -1.80 26.83
C LEU A 548 -25.38 -0.33 26.61
N THR A 549 -25.32 0.12 25.35
CA THR A 549 -25.01 1.52 25.01
C THR A 549 -26.06 2.48 25.57
N ASP A 550 -27.35 2.15 25.45
CA ASP A 550 -28.46 2.95 25.97
C ASP A 550 -28.38 3.09 27.50
N ALA A 551 -28.03 2.00 28.21
CA ALA A 551 -27.83 2.03 29.66
C ALA A 551 -26.67 2.94 30.07
N GLN A 552 -25.54 2.90 29.34
CA GLN A 552 -24.40 3.78 29.64
C GLN A 552 -24.67 5.24 29.26
N LEU A 553 -25.46 5.52 28.23
CA LEU A 553 -25.93 6.88 27.92
C LEU A 553 -26.83 7.42 29.03
N ALA A 554 -27.77 6.62 29.53
CA ALA A 554 -28.63 7.03 30.66
C ALA A 554 -27.79 7.35 31.90
N ARG A 555 -26.78 6.53 32.21
CA ARG A 555 -25.84 6.78 33.29
C ARG A 555 -25.03 8.08 33.07
N ALA A 556 -24.54 8.32 31.86
CA ALA A 556 -23.82 9.55 31.51
C ALA A 556 -24.71 10.79 31.71
N VAL A 557 -25.98 10.73 31.32
CA VAL A 557 -26.97 11.80 31.52
C VAL A 557 -27.15 12.12 33.00
N GLU A 558 -27.26 11.11 33.87
CA GLU A 558 -27.39 11.35 35.32
C GLU A 558 -26.12 11.97 35.92
N ILE A 559 -24.94 11.54 35.48
CA ILE A 559 -23.67 12.15 35.89
C ILE A 559 -23.65 13.64 35.49
N VAL A 560 -23.95 13.95 34.23
CA VAL A 560 -23.97 15.32 33.70
C VAL A 560 -24.97 16.19 34.47
N LYS A 561 -26.19 15.69 34.75
CA LYS A 561 -27.18 16.43 35.55
C LYS A 561 -26.67 16.72 36.96
N SER A 562 -26.03 15.76 37.60
CA SER A 562 -25.54 15.89 38.98
C SER A 562 -24.38 16.90 39.12
N ARG A 563 -23.63 17.14 38.05
CA ARG A 563 -22.44 18.03 38.01
C ARG A 563 -22.58 19.26 37.13
N ARG A 564 -23.81 19.68 36.83
CA ARG A 564 -24.05 20.79 35.90
C ARG A 564 -23.24 22.05 36.22
N GLY A 565 -23.16 22.45 37.50
CA GLY A 565 -22.42 23.65 37.89
C GLY A 565 -20.90 23.58 37.63
N GLU A 566 -20.29 22.41 37.78
CA GLU A 566 -18.86 22.19 37.51
C GLU A 566 -18.61 22.14 35.99
N ILE A 567 -19.55 21.56 35.23
CA ILE A 567 -19.51 21.55 33.77
C ILE A 567 -19.60 22.98 33.23
N ASP A 568 -20.52 23.81 33.74
CA ASP A 568 -20.66 25.21 33.32
C ASP A 568 -19.36 26.02 33.58
N ALA A 569 -18.69 25.75 34.71
CA ALA A 569 -17.38 26.34 35.01
C ALA A 569 -16.29 25.87 34.03
N LEU A 570 -16.25 24.58 33.71
CA LEU A 570 -15.31 24.02 32.73
C LEU A 570 -15.55 24.59 31.32
N VAL A 571 -16.80 24.70 30.89
CA VAL A 571 -17.18 25.31 29.60
C VAL A 571 -16.69 26.75 29.54
N THR A 572 -16.91 27.53 30.60
CA THR A 572 -16.43 28.92 30.69
C THR A 572 -14.90 29.00 30.55
N ALA A 573 -14.18 28.11 31.23
CA ALA A 573 -12.73 28.04 31.15
C ALA A 573 -12.25 27.61 29.73
N LEU A 574 -12.92 26.65 29.10
CA LEU A 574 -12.64 26.20 27.73
C LEU A 574 -12.85 27.30 26.70
N LEU A 575 -13.91 28.09 26.83
CA LEU A 575 -14.15 29.22 25.92
C LEU A 575 -13.07 30.29 26.05
N ALA A 576 -12.56 30.52 27.26
CA ALA A 576 -11.52 31.51 27.53
C ALA A 576 -10.10 31.08 27.09
N LYS A 577 -9.73 29.80 27.31
CA LYS A 577 -8.35 29.30 27.09
C LYS A 577 -8.21 28.35 25.90
N GLU A 578 -9.31 27.85 25.34
CA GLU A 578 -9.40 26.91 24.21
C GLU A 578 -8.83 25.51 24.46
N THR A 579 -7.86 25.39 25.35
CA THR A 579 -7.23 24.16 25.79
C THR A 579 -6.96 24.25 27.28
N LEU A 580 -7.28 23.19 28.02
CA LEU A 580 -7.02 23.08 29.45
C LEU A 580 -6.21 21.82 29.75
N GLY A 581 -5.22 21.96 30.62
CA GLY A 581 -4.44 20.84 31.17
C GLY A 581 -5.08 20.23 32.41
N MET A 582 -4.52 19.12 32.88
CA MET A 582 -5.01 18.35 34.03
C MET A 582 -5.24 19.22 35.29
N ASP A 583 -4.29 20.09 35.64
CA ASP A 583 -4.39 20.93 36.85
C ASP A 583 -5.56 21.93 36.76
N GLU A 584 -5.82 22.46 35.56
CA GLU A 584 -6.91 23.41 35.31
C GLU A 584 -8.27 22.72 35.27
N ILE A 585 -8.32 21.50 34.70
CA ILE A 585 -9.49 20.64 34.76
C ILE A 585 -9.83 20.32 36.21
N GLN A 586 -8.86 19.87 37.01
CA GLN A 586 -9.07 19.56 38.42
C GLN A 586 -9.50 20.77 39.26
N ALA A 587 -9.06 21.98 38.89
CA ALA A 587 -9.51 23.20 39.55
C ALA A 587 -11.02 23.46 39.34
N CYS A 588 -11.60 22.99 38.24
CA CYS A 588 -13.04 23.08 37.98
C CYS A 588 -13.85 22.00 38.74
N PHE A 589 -13.20 20.91 39.15
CA PHE A 589 -13.79 19.77 39.88
C PHE A 589 -13.08 19.53 41.23
N PRO A 590 -13.19 20.47 42.19
CA PRO A 590 -12.40 20.42 43.43
C PRO A 590 -12.70 19.21 44.32
N ALA A 591 -13.92 18.63 44.24
CA ALA A 591 -14.31 17.45 45.00
C ALA A 591 -13.67 16.14 44.48
N ASP A 592 -13.30 16.10 43.20
CA ASP A 592 -12.84 14.90 42.51
C ASP A 592 -11.33 14.94 42.19
N ARG A 593 -10.59 15.79 42.93
CA ARG A 593 -9.15 15.98 42.77
C ARG A 593 -8.38 14.70 43.14
N ARG A 594 -7.95 13.94 42.13
CA ARG A 594 -7.03 12.82 42.34
C ARG A 594 -5.62 13.37 42.63
N PRO A 595 -4.94 12.95 43.72
CA PRO A 595 -3.55 13.32 43.94
C PRO A 595 -2.72 12.80 42.77
N ARG A 596 -1.76 13.62 42.31
CA ARG A 596 -0.80 13.23 41.27
C ARG A 596 -0.18 11.91 41.70
N ALA A 597 -0.32 10.85 40.90
CA ALA A 597 0.44 9.64 41.13
C ALA A 597 1.92 10.07 41.19
N ALA A 598 2.53 9.93 42.37
CA ALA A 598 3.95 10.21 42.51
C ALA A 598 4.65 9.37 41.45
N ALA A 599 5.53 9.99 40.66
CA ALA A 599 6.41 9.25 39.77
C ALA A 599 7.03 8.15 40.62
N HIS A 600 6.65 6.89 40.36
CA HIS A 600 7.20 5.76 41.07
C HIS A 600 8.67 5.68 40.66
N ALA A 601 9.52 6.34 41.46
CA ALA A 601 10.90 5.99 41.59
C ALA A 601 10.94 4.55 42.13
N ASP A 602 11.60 3.68 41.37
CA ASP A 602 12.15 2.39 41.74
C ASP A 602 11.18 1.28 42.21
N ALA A 603 11.06 0.24 41.37
CA ALA A 603 11.14 -1.17 41.77
C ALA A 603 11.58 -2.04 40.58
#